data_AF-A0A226X3H8-F1
#
_entry.id   AF-A0A226X3H8-F1
#
_cell.length_a   1.000
_cell.length_b   1.000
_cell.length_c   1.000
_cell.angle_alpha   90.00
_cell.angle_beta   90.00
_cell.angle_gamma   90.00
#
_symmetry.space_group_name_H-M   'P 1'
#
loop_
_entity.id
_entity.type
_entity.pdbx_description
1 polymer ?
#
loop_
_entity_poly.entity_id
_entity_poly.type
_entity_poly.pdbx_seq_one_letter_code
_entity_poly.pdbx_strand_id
1 'polypeptide(L)'
;MRRYLNNNCDSLPDYGRRYRAGERISTAFVESAVNQIIDKRMSKSQQMRWSPHSAHLLLQVRTRVLDGRLRQDFASWYPGFSANDSTVRTTA
;
A
#
# COMPACT_ATOMS: atom_id res chain seq x y z
N MET A 1 26.50 14.46 -11.12
CA MET A 1 27.20 13.29 -10.53
C MET A 1 28.03 13.65 -9.31
N ARG A 2 29.16 14.38 -9.43
CA ARG A 2 30.07 14.69 -8.29
C ARG A 2 29.40 15.38 -7.08
N ARG A 3 28.52 16.36 -7.32
CA ARG A 3 27.79 17.06 -6.26
C ARG A 3 26.85 16.14 -5.46
N TYR A 4 26.20 15.19 -6.14
CA TYR A 4 25.31 14.23 -5.49
C TYR A 4 26.10 13.25 -4.61
N LEU A 5 27.24 12.77 -5.11
CA LEU A 5 28.12 11.88 -4.35
C LEU A 5 28.71 12.58 -3.11
N ASN A 6 29.17 13.83 -3.25
CA ASN A 6 29.71 14.58 -2.11
C ASN A 6 28.66 14.89 -1.05
N ASN A 7 27.44 15.22 -1.46
CA ASN A 7 26.36 15.57 -0.52
C ASN A 7 25.81 14.35 0.26
N ASN A 8 26.03 13.13 -0.25
CA ASN A 8 25.49 11.91 0.34
C ASN A 8 26.61 10.96 0.79
N CYS A 9 27.87 11.39 0.84
CA CYS A 9 28.99 10.49 1.14
C CYS A 9 28.83 9.79 2.50
N ASP A 10 28.27 10.51 3.48
CA ASP A 10 28.06 10.00 4.84
C ASP A 10 26.90 8.99 4.94
N SER A 11 26.00 8.98 3.96
CA SER A 11 24.84 8.09 3.91
C SER A 11 25.01 6.95 2.90
N LEU A 12 26.07 6.97 2.09
CA LEU A 12 26.37 5.91 1.12
C LEU A 12 26.97 4.68 1.84
N PRO A 13 26.34 3.50 1.75
CA PRO A 13 26.91 2.28 2.31
C PRO A 13 28.24 1.91 1.63
N ASP A 14 29.27 1.61 2.42
CA ASP A 14 30.52 1.05 1.90
C ASP A 14 30.32 -0.44 1.53
N TYR A 15 29.80 -0.66 0.33
CA TYR A 15 29.58 -2.00 -0.22
C TYR A 15 30.88 -2.80 -0.37
N GLY A 16 32.03 -2.13 -0.52
CA GLY A 16 33.34 -2.78 -0.62
C GLY A 16 33.78 -3.41 0.71
N ARG A 17 33.56 -2.71 1.83
CA ARG A 17 33.77 -3.27 3.17
C ARG A 17 32.82 -4.43 3.44
N ARG A 18 31.53 -4.29 3.11
CA ARG A 18 30.52 -5.36 3.31
C ARG A 18 30.82 -6.60 2.49
N TYR A 19 31.28 -6.44 1.24
CA TYR A 19 31.75 -7.55 0.40
C TYR A 19 32.89 -8.32 1.05
N ARG A 20 33.93 -7.61 1.53
CA ARG A 20 35.09 -8.25 2.20
C ARG A 20 34.73 -8.88 3.54
N ALA A 21 33.70 -8.38 4.22
CA ALA A 21 33.20 -8.92 5.48
C ALA A 21 32.19 -10.08 5.29
N GLY A 22 31.84 -10.44 4.05
CA GLY A 22 30.82 -11.47 3.76
C GLY A 22 29.40 -11.07 4.17
N GLU A 23 29.16 -9.78 4.42
CA GLU A 23 27.85 -9.26 4.77
C GLU A 23 26.94 -9.19 3.55
N ARG A 24 25.62 -9.23 3.76
CA ARG A 24 24.64 -9.09 2.67
C ARG A 24 24.82 -7.73 1.99
N ILE A 25 25.29 -7.78 0.75
CA ILE A 25 25.73 -6.61 -0.02
C ILE A 25 24.56 -5.91 -0.69
N SER A 26 23.49 -6.65 -1.03
CA SER A 26 22.39 -6.09 -1.77
C SER A 26 21.04 -6.76 -1.49
N THR A 27 20.02 -5.92 -1.38
CA THR A 27 18.61 -6.27 -1.48
C THR A 27 18.08 -6.10 -2.90
N ALA A 28 18.93 -5.81 -3.90
CA ALA A 28 18.52 -5.45 -5.26
C ALA A 28 17.57 -6.46 -5.92
N PHE A 29 17.71 -7.76 -5.64
CA PHE A 29 16.76 -8.76 -6.14
C PHE A 29 15.36 -8.56 -5.51
N VAL A 30 15.30 -8.34 -4.20
CA VAL A 30 14.06 -8.06 -3.46
C VAL A 30 13.49 -6.71 -3.88
N GLU A 31 14.32 -5.68 -4.00
CA GLU A 31 13.94 -4.35 -4.48
C GLU A 31 13.41 -4.40 -5.91
N SER A 32 14.04 -5.18 -6.80
CA SER A 32 13.58 -5.37 -8.17
C SER A 32 12.24 -6.10 -8.21
N ALA A 33 12.06 -7.15 -7.40
CA ALA A 33 10.78 -7.86 -7.29
C ALA A 33 9.66 -6.95 -6.76
N VAL A 34 9.95 -6.14 -5.74
CA VAL A 34 9.02 -5.13 -5.21
C VAL A 34 8.69 -4.09 -6.27
N ASN A 35 9.69 -3.58 -6.98
CA ASN A 35 9.50 -2.60 -8.05
C ASN A 35 8.64 -3.17 -9.18
N GLN A 36 8.85 -4.43 -9.57
CA GLN A 36 8.01 -5.10 -10.56
C GLN A 36 6.55 -5.27 -10.09
N ILE A 37 6.32 -5.59 -8.82
CA ILE A 37 4.96 -5.71 -8.26
C ILE A 37 4.27 -4.34 -8.23
N ILE A 38 4.98 -3.30 -7.80
CA ILE A 38 4.48 -1.92 -7.77
C ILE A 38 4.18 -1.45 -9.19
N ASP A 39 5.11 -1.62 -10.11
CA ASP A 39 4.94 -1.22 -11.51
C ASP A 39 3.75 -1.93 -12.16
N LYS A 40 3.59 -3.23 -11.90
CA LYS A 40 2.47 -4.03 -12.42
C LYS A 40 1.12 -3.58 -11.85
N ARG A 41 1.06 -3.25 -10.56
CA ARG A 41 -0.20 -2.89 -9.88
C ARG A 41 -0.57 -1.42 -10.00
N MET A 42 0.41 -0.53 -10.12
CA MET A 42 0.23 0.91 -9.92
C MET A 42 0.63 1.75 -11.14
N SER A 43 1.45 1.22 -12.06
CA SER A 43 2.04 2.00 -13.15
C SER A 43 1.56 1.56 -14.54
N LYS A 44 1.72 0.28 -14.90
CA LYS A 44 1.70 -0.13 -16.32
C LYS A 44 0.43 -0.79 -16.85
N SER A 45 -0.49 -1.26 -16.00
CA SER A 45 -1.75 -1.90 -16.47
C SER A 45 -3.05 -1.36 -15.85
N GLN A 46 -2.95 -0.60 -14.76
CA GLN A 46 -4.06 0.07 -14.06
C GLN A 46 -3.46 1.29 -13.35
N GLN A 47 -3.16 2.36 -14.10
CA GLN A 47 -2.65 3.57 -13.44
C GLN A 47 -3.80 4.17 -12.64
N MET A 48 -3.77 3.92 -11.34
CA MET A 48 -4.73 4.43 -10.37
C MET A 48 -4.52 5.95 -10.23
N ARG A 49 -5.17 6.74 -11.09
CA ARG A 49 -5.17 8.21 -11.06
C ARG A 49 -6.12 8.72 -9.96
N TRP A 50 -5.83 8.39 -8.71
CA TRP A 50 -6.58 8.98 -7.59
C TRP A 50 -6.11 10.40 -7.38
N SER A 51 -7.05 11.34 -7.37
CA SER A 51 -6.78 12.64 -6.77
C SER A 51 -6.45 12.45 -5.27
N PRO A 52 -5.70 13.37 -4.63
CA PRO A 52 -5.47 13.31 -3.19
C PRO A 52 -6.76 13.17 -2.38
N HIS A 53 -7.84 13.81 -2.83
CA HIS A 53 -9.16 13.71 -2.24
C HIS A 53 -9.74 12.29 -2.34
N SER A 54 -9.70 11.69 -3.53
CA SER A 54 -10.21 10.33 -3.74
C SER A 54 -9.38 9.28 -2.98
N ALA A 55 -8.06 9.47 -2.88
CA ALA A 55 -7.19 8.62 -2.07
C ALA A 55 -7.52 8.72 -0.58
N HIS A 56 -7.81 9.93 -0.09
CA HIS A 56 -8.24 10.15 1.30
C HIS A 56 -9.55 9.44 1.63
N LEU A 57 -10.56 9.54 0.75
CA LEU A 57 -11.85 8.84 0.92
C LEU A 57 -11.67 7.32 0.90
N LEU A 58 -10.83 6.81 0.00
CA LEU A 58 -10.54 5.37 -0.08
C LEU A 58 -9.88 4.85 1.20
N LEU A 59 -8.95 5.63 1.79
CA LEU A 59 -8.37 5.31 3.09
C LEU A 59 -9.42 5.28 4.20
N GLN A 60 -10.30 6.29 4.27
CA GLN A 60 -11.38 6.31 5.28
C GLN A 60 -12.28 5.08 5.18
N VAL A 61 -12.73 4.72 3.98
CA VAL A 61 -13.56 3.52 3.75
C VAL A 61 -12.79 2.26 4.15
N ARG A 62 -11.51 2.16 3.78
CA ARG A 62 -10.69 0.99 4.11
C ARG A 62 -10.51 0.83 5.62
N THR A 63 -10.29 1.91 6.35
CA THR A 63 -10.24 1.89 7.82
C THR A 63 -11.57 1.43 8.41
N ARG A 64 -12.71 1.95 7.94
CA ARG A 64 -14.04 1.51 8.42
C ARG A 64 -14.33 0.03 8.13
N VAL A 65 -13.79 -0.53 7.05
CA VAL A 65 -13.88 -1.98 6.76
C VAL A 65 -13.08 -2.78 7.78
N LEU A 66 -11.83 -2.37 8.04
CA LEU A 66 -10.95 -3.05 9.00
C LEU A 66 -11.51 -2.98 10.42
N ASP A 67 -12.12 -1.85 10.78
CA ASP A 67 -12.80 -1.67 12.07
C ASP A 67 -14.15 -2.41 12.15
N GLY A 68 -14.62 -3.04 11.06
CA GLY A 68 -15.94 -3.71 11.01
C GLY A 68 -17.15 -2.76 11.06
N ARG A 69 -16.93 -1.45 10.95
CA ARG A 69 -17.94 -0.40 11.14
C ARG A 69 -18.64 0.04 9.85
N LEU A 70 -18.08 -0.29 8.69
CA LEU A 70 -18.56 0.19 7.39
C LEU A 70 -20.06 -0.03 7.21
N ARG A 71 -20.58 -1.19 7.61
CA ARG A 71 -22.00 -1.54 7.41
C ARG A 71 -22.93 -0.68 8.27
N GLN A 72 -22.55 -0.40 9.51
CA GLN A 72 -23.32 0.46 10.42
C GLN A 72 -23.29 1.91 9.94
N ASP A 73 -22.12 2.39 9.51
CA ASP A 73 -21.99 3.73 8.94
C ASP A 73 -22.88 3.87 7.68
N PHE A 74 -22.90 2.85 6.80
CA PHE A 74 -23.79 2.82 5.63
C PHE A 74 -25.28 2.80 5.99
N ALA A 75 -25.68 2.02 6.99
CA ALA A 75 -27.05 1.99 7.49
C ALA A 75 -27.50 3.34 8.07
N SER A 76 -26.58 4.06 8.71
CA SER A 76 -26.81 5.42 9.23
C SER A 76 -26.96 6.45 8.10
N TRP A 77 -26.10 6.38 7.09
CA TRP A 77 -26.14 7.30 5.94
C TRP A 77 -27.32 7.03 5.00
N TYR A 78 -27.70 5.77 4.85
CA TYR A 78 -28.76 5.33 3.94
C TYR A 78 -29.78 4.48 4.71
N PRO A 79 -30.83 5.08 5.27
CA PRO A 79 -31.84 4.36 6.07
C PRO A 79 -32.49 3.17 5.35
N GLY A 80 -32.60 3.21 4.01
CA GLY A 80 -33.11 2.10 3.19
C GLY A 80 -32.16 0.90 3.04
N PHE A 81 -30.90 1.02 3.46
CA PHE A 81 -29.89 -0.05 3.38
C PHE A 81 -30.14 -1.17 4.40
N SER A 82 -30.72 -0.84 5.56
CA SER A 82 -31.03 -1.80 6.63
C SER A 82 -32.19 -2.74 6.30
N ALA A 83 -33.05 -2.38 5.34
CA ALA A 83 -34.22 -3.17 4.97
C ALA A 83 -33.88 -4.46 4.17
N ASN A 84 -32.62 -4.60 3.72
CA ASN A 84 -32.18 -5.72 2.90
C ASN A 84 -31.37 -6.78 3.70
N ASP A 85 -31.58 -6.86 5.02
CA ASP A 85 -30.90 -7.83 5.89
C ASP A 85 -31.44 -9.25 5.63
N SER A 86 -30.78 -10.02 4.76
CA SER A 86 -31.10 -11.41 4.44
C SER A 86 -30.66 -12.40 5.51
N THR A 87 -30.50 -11.98 6.77
CA THR A 87 -30.17 -12.85 7.91
C THR A 87 -31.36 -13.73 8.36
N VAL A 88 -32.50 -13.64 7.70
CA VAL A 88 -33.62 -14.59 7.87
C VAL A 88 -33.44 -15.79 6.94
N ARG A 89 -33.10 -16.94 7.56
CA ARG A 89 -33.08 -18.35 7.07
C ARG A 89 -31.71 -18.93 6.76
N THR A 90 -31.00 -19.36 7.80
CA THR A 90 -30.42 -20.72 7.80
C THR A 90 -30.47 -21.26 9.23
N THR A 91 -31.66 -21.74 9.60
CA THR A 91 -31.80 -22.79 10.62
C THR A 91 -32.37 -24.00 9.88
N ALA A 92 -31.54 -25.02 9.69
CA ALA A 92 -31.91 -26.40 9.45
C ALA A 92 -30.83 -27.27 10.08
#